data_AF-Q4WMW3-F1
#
_entry.id   AF-Q4WMW3-F1
#
_cell.length_a   1.000
_cell.length_b   1.000
_cell.length_c   1.000
_cell.angle_alpha   90.00
_cell.angle_beta   90.00
_cell.angle_gamma   90.00
#
_symmetry.space_group_name_H-M   'P 1'
#
loop_
_entity.id
_entity.type
_entity.pdbx_description
1 polymer ?
#
loop_
_entity_poly.entity_id
_entity_poly.type
_entity_poly.pdbx_seq_one_letter_code
_entity_poly.pdbx_strand_id
1 'polypeptide(L)'
;MGSRIFLIRHGETEGTSGMQHISTTDQNLSTAGERQVELTREQYVGGGKLIDPKRVTRIYITPRRRDHQTCEILRLGVHQHQHFYDRNTKQTTTTAIPPATGDIAEATIQITPSLAEWDYGEYEGLTTNQIREKRQQEGLDKEGPWSIWEAGCPGGENPQQVSDRVDELIGEMIEVLKSTSASWPGGRLVPNVSSEPRDIVCIGSGQSLAALAMRWTGLPLRCGVRLLIETAGVAILGFEDDDLNQPAIILGRRPVAP
;
A
#
# COMPACT_ATOMS: atom_id res chain seq x y z
N MET A 1 -7.24 3.36 21.28
CA MET A 1 -7.56 3.32 19.83
C MET A 1 -6.33 2.77 19.15
N GLY A 2 -6.45 1.55 18.65
CA GLY A 2 -5.31 0.76 18.18
C GLY A 2 -4.60 1.32 16.96
N SER A 3 -3.50 0.63 16.64
CA SER A 3 -2.67 0.86 15.47
C SER A 3 -3.45 0.60 14.19
N ARG A 4 -3.14 1.36 13.15
CA ARG A 4 -3.81 1.30 11.85
C ARG A 4 -2.78 1.20 10.75
N ILE A 5 -3.17 0.55 9.66
CA ILE A 5 -2.39 0.49 8.45
C ILE A 5 -3.23 1.12 7.34
N PHE A 6 -2.71 2.17 6.73
CA PHE A 6 -3.36 2.83 5.60
C PHE A 6 -2.75 2.32 4.30
N LEU A 7 -3.59 1.81 3.41
CA LEU A 7 -3.20 1.44 2.05
C LEU A 7 -3.62 2.57 1.13
N ILE A 8 -2.67 3.20 0.45
CA ILE A 8 -2.95 4.32 -0.45
C ILE A 8 -2.48 3.94 -1.84
N ARG A 9 -3.42 3.86 -2.79
CA ARG A 9 -3.05 3.63 -4.18
C ARG A 9 -2.51 4.92 -4.78
N HIS A 10 -1.45 4.85 -5.58
CA HIS A 10 -1.00 6.01 -6.35
C HIS A 10 -2.11 6.60 -7.24
N GLY A 11 -1.94 7.87 -7.62
CA GLY A 11 -2.82 8.51 -8.60
C GLY A 11 -2.71 7.88 -9.99
N GLU A 12 -3.58 8.30 -10.90
CA GLU A 12 -3.47 7.95 -12.32
C GLU A 12 -2.08 8.29 -12.90
N THR A 13 -1.57 7.47 -13.83
CA THR A 13 -0.23 7.63 -14.43
C THR A 13 -0.30 8.12 -15.87
N GLU A 14 0.81 8.69 -16.36
CA GLU A 14 0.93 9.06 -17.77
C GLU A 14 0.95 7.84 -18.69
N GLY A 15 0.44 8.00 -19.91
CA GLY A 15 0.59 7.00 -20.96
C GLY A 15 -0.21 5.71 -20.76
N THR A 16 -1.04 5.61 -19.72
CA THR A 16 -2.04 4.54 -19.60
C THR A 16 -3.28 4.93 -20.39
N SER A 17 -3.45 4.31 -21.56
CA SER A 17 -4.71 4.39 -22.31
C SER A 17 -5.55 3.16 -21.97
N GLY A 18 -6.71 3.37 -21.35
CA GLY A 18 -7.55 2.27 -20.88
C GLY A 18 -6.98 1.55 -19.64
N MET A 19 -7.69 0.51 -19.19
CA MET A 19 -7.35 -0.29 -18.01
C MET A 19 -6.20 -1.29 -18.28
N GLN A 20 -5.04 -0.78 -18.69
CA GLN A 20 -3.82 -1.56 -18.91
C GLN A 20 -3.18 -1.97 -17.58
N HIS A 21 -2.59 -3.18 -17.55
CA HIS A 21 -1.84 -3.69 -16.41
C HIS A 21 -0.39 -3.21 -16.49
N ILE A 22 -0.01 -2.31 -15.57
CA ILE A 22 1.33 -1.73 -15.51
C ILE A 22 1.97 -2.05 -14.17
N SER A 23 3.11 -2.72 -14.19
CA SER A 23 3.87 -3.08 -13.00
C SER A 23 5.25 -2.44 -13.00
N THR A 24 6.13 -2.94 -13.88
CA THR A 24 7.54 -2.60 -13.88
C THR A 24 7.85 -1.35 -14.70
N THR A 25 6.97 -0.99 -15.63
CA THR A 25 7.09 0.27 -16.36
C THR A 25 7.03 1.44 -15.38
N ASP A 26 8.09 2.23 -15.35
CA ASP A 26 8.22 3.37 -14.44
C ASP A 26 7.62 4.62 -15.09
N GLN A 27 6.40 4.95 -14.65
CA GLN A 27 5.63 6.08 -15.13
C GLN A 27 5.49 7.15 -14.04
N ASN A 28 5.40 8.41 -14.47
CA ASN A 28 4.99 9.50 -13.59
C ASN A 28 3.47 9.46 -13.40
N LEU A 29 3.00 10.16 -12.37
CA LEU A 29 1.61 10.57 -12.27
C LEU A 29 1.23 11.48 -13.45
N SER A 30 0.00 11.34 -13.95
CA SER A 30 -0.59 12.34 -14.85
C SER A 30 -1.01 13.58 -14.06
N THR A 31 -1.26 14.72 -14.72
CA THR A 31 -1.79 15.92 -14.04
C THR A 31 -3.12 15.63 -13.32
N ALA A 32 -3.96 14.77 -13.88
CA ALA A 32 -5.19 14.32 -13.23
C ALA A 32 -4.87 13.46 -12.00
N GLY A 33 -3.89 12.55 -12.10
CA GLY A 33 -3.41 11.73 -10.99
C GLY A 33 -2.82 12.54 -9.85
N GLU A 34 -2.00 13.55 -10.13
CA GLU A 34 -1.48 14.49 -9.12
C GLU A 34 -2.64 15.17 -8.39
N ARG A 35 -3.64 15.67 -9.14
CA ARG A 35 -4.83 16.29 -8.54
C ARG A 35 -5.66 15.33 -7.70
N GLN A 36 -5.78 14.06 -8.08
CA GLN A 36 -6.44 13.02 -7.27
C GLN A 36 -5.75 12.84 -5.91
N VAL A 37 -4.41 12.81 -5.89
CA VAL A 37 -3.63 12.67 -4.66
C VAL A 37 -3.71 13.94 -3.80
N GLU A 38 -3.71 15.13 -4.40
CA GLU A 38 -3.93 16.39 -3.68
C GLU A 38 -5.26 16.41 -2.94
N LEU A 39 -6.35 16.02 -3.62
CA LEU A 39 -7.69 15.92 -3.02
C LEU A 39 -7.70 14.92 -1.86
N THR A 40 -7.01 13.79 -2.03
CA THR A 40 -6.85 12.78 -0.97
C THR A 40 -6.14 13.36 0.25
N ARG A 41 -5.06 14.12 0.06
CA ARG A 41 -4.38 14.83 1.15
C ARG A 41 -5.33 15.82 1.83
N GLU A 42 -6.00 16.66 1.05
CA GLU A 42 -6.92 17.69 1.55
C GLU A 42 -8.05 17.08 2.40
N GLN A 43 -8.56 15.91 2.03
CA GLN A 43 -9.65 15.25 2.74
C GLN A 43 -9.18 14.42 3.95
N TYR A 44 -8.10 13.65 3.80
CA TYR A 44 -7.78 12.58 4.75
C TYR A 44 -6.52 12.82 5.59
N VAL A 45 -5.63 13.74 5.18
CA VAL A 45 -4.33 13.95 5.83
C VAL A 45 -4.28 15.28 6.58
N GLY A 46 -3.92 15.22 7.86
CA GLY A 46 -3.75 16.38 8.75
C GLY A 46 -4.15 16.08 10.20
N GLY A 47 -3.82 17.00 11.11
CA GLY A 47 -4.20 16.86 12.53
C GLY A 47 -5.71 16.65 12.69
N GLY A 48 -6.09 15.63 13.48
CA GLY A 48 -7.49 15.27 13.71
C GLY A 48 -8.23 14.61 12.54
N LYS A 49 -7.59 14.42 11.37
CA LYS A 49 -8.18 13.71 10.23
C LYS A 49 -7.93 12.21 10.31
N LEU A 50 -8.38 11.50 9.27
CA LEU A 50 -8.25 10.05 9.16
C LEU A 50 -6.79 9.59 9.37
N ILE A 51 -5.88 10.21 8.62
CA ILE A 51 -4.43 10.01 8.70
C ILE A 51 -3.85 11.26 9.36
N ASP A 52 -3.53 11.13 10.65
CA ASP A 52 -2.83 12.16 11.39
C ASP A 52 -1.31 11.92 11.24
N PRO A 53 -0.56 12.84 10.61
CA PRO A 53 0.87 12.68 10.41
C PRO A 53 1.63 12.42 11.72
N LYS A 54 1.22 13.01 12.85
CA LYS A 54 1.86 12.78 14.16
C LYS A 54 1.75 11.35 14.66
N ARG A 55 0.79 10.58 14.12
CA ARG A 55 0.58 9.18 14.50
C ARG A 55 1.28 8.20 13.57
N VAL A 56 1.83 8.65 12.44
CA VAL A 56 2.50 7.75 11.49
C VAL A 56 3.91 7.44 12.00
N THR A 57 4.20 6.16 12.21
CA THR A 57 5.52 5.67 12.64
C THR A 57 6.38 5.25 11.45
N ARG A 58 5.75 4.75 10.39
CA ARG A 58 6.46 4.17 9.23
C ARG A 58 5.67 4.37 7.94
N ILE A 59 6.38 4.67 6.87
CA ILE A 59 5.82 4.74 5.51
C ILE A 59 6.59 3.74 4.63
N TYR A 60 5.87 2.88 3.91
CA TYR A 60 6.42 1.96 2.91
C TYR A 60 5.96 2.39 1.53
N ILE A 61 6.89 2.46 0.59
CA ILE A 61 6.61 2.74 -0.82
C ILE A 61 7.37 1.77 -1.70
N THR A 62 6.97 1.68 -2.97
CA THR A 62 7.75 0.96 -3.99
C THR A 62 8.81 1.90 -4.61
N PRO A 63 9.81 1.38 -5.35
CA PRO A 63 10.80 2.22 -6.02
C PRO A 63 10.25 2.98 -7.24
N ARG A 64 8.96 2.88 -7.55
CA ARG A 64 8.34 3.50 -8.73
C ARG A 64 8.10 4.99 -8.51
N ARG A 65 8.38 5.80 -9.54
CA ARG A 65 8.23 7.26 -9.47
C ARG A 65 6.83 7.70 -9.08
N ARG A 66 5.79 7.05 -9.60
CA ARG A 66 4.39 7.31 -9.21
C ARG A 66 4.13 7.20 -7.70
N ASP A 67 4.78 6.27 -7.01
CA ASP A 67 4.60 6.08 -5.56
C ASP A 67 5.41 7.11 -4.77
N HIS A 68 6.61 7.45 -5.25
CA HIS A 68 7.39 8.58 -4.73
C HIS A 68 6.62 9.90 -4.83
N GLN A 69 6.13 10.25 -6.03
CA GLN A 69 5.33 11.46 -6.25
C GLN A 69 4.07 11.47 -5.40
N THR A 70 3.40 10.32 -5.25
CA THR A 70 2.24 10.20 -4.36
C THR A 70 2.63 10.51 -2.91
N CYS A 71 3.73 9.96 -2.41
CA CYS A 71 4.25 10.23 -1.06
C CYS A 71 4.60 11.72 -0.85
N GLU A 72 5.22 12.34 -1.86
CA GLU A 72 5.57 13.76 -1.86
C GLU A 72 4.33 14.66 -1.83
N ILE A 73 3.33 14.36 -2.65
CA ILE A 73 2.07 15.12 -2.70
C ILE A 73 1.27 14.96 -1.40
N LEU A 74 1.23 13.75 -0.80
CA LEU A 74 0.56 13.51 0.48
C LEU A 74 1.23 14.23 1.65
N ARG A 75 2.53 14.55 1.52
CA ARG A 75 3.35 15.22 2.55
C ARG A 75 3.36 14.46 3.87
N LEU A 76 3.46 13.14 3.79
CA LEU A 76 3.68 12.26 4.94
C LEU A 76 5.21 12.11 5.12
N GLY A 77 5.77 12.49 6.26
CA GLY A 77 7.23 12.56 6.50
C GLY A 77 7.76 14.00 6.61
N VAL A 78 8.88 14.21 7.30
CA VAL A 78 9.32 15.47 7.98
C VAL A 78 9.52 16.74 7.09
N HIS A 79 9.60 17.88 7.81
CA HIS A 79 9.27 19.29 7.52
C HIS A 79 10.24 20.16 6.73
N GLN A 80 10.60 19.72 5.52
CA GLN A 80 11.26 20.50 4.43
C GLN A 80 11.91 19.51 3.45
N HIS A 81 12.10 18.27 3.89
CA HIS A 81 12.82 17.23 3.20
C HIS A 81 12.15 15.88 3.46
N GLN A 82 11.80 15.15 2.40
CA GLN A 82 11.41 13.75 2.52
C GLN A 82 12.65 12.87 2.35
N HIS A 83 12.93 12.04 3.36
CA HIS A 83 14.04 11.10 3.35
C HIS A 83 13.54 9.71 2.96
N PHE A 84 14.00 9.23 1.80
CA PHE A 84 13.68 7.91 1.29
C PHE A 84 14.86 6.99 1.52
N TYR A 85 14.69 6.01 2.40
CA TYR A 85 15.69 4.98 2.62
C TYR A 85 15.36 3.75 1.78
N ASP A 86 16.23 3.45 0.82
CA ASP A 86 16.16 2.23 0.01
C ASP A 86 16.76 1.07 0.78
N ARG A 87 15.90 0.08 1.07
CA ARG A 87 16.28 -1.08 1.88
C ARG A 87 17.19 -2.06 1.15
N ASN A 88 17.12 -2.09 -0.18
CA ASN A 88 17.96 -2.98 -1.00
C ASN A 88 19.35 -2.39 -1.15
N THR A 89 19.44 -1.10 -1.51
CA THR A 89 20.73 -0.43 -1.77
C THR A 89 21.35 0.13 -0.49
N LYS A 90 20.57 0.23 0.60
CA LYS A 90 20.94 0.88 1.88
C LYS A 90 21.31 2.35 1.71
N GLN A 91 20.79 3.00 0.67
CA GLN A 91 21.04 4.41 0.38
C GLN A 91 19.86 5.27 0.83
N THR A 92 20.16 6.50 1.23
CA THR A 92 19.14 7.51 1.53
C THR A 92 19.15 8.58 0.47
N THR A 93 18.02 8.81 -0.19
CA THR A 93 17.80 9.98 -1.05
C THR A 93 16.90 10.98 -0.34
N THR A 94 16.97 12.25 -0.74
CA THR A 94 16.20 13.32 -0.10
C THR A 94 15.60 14.26 -1.14
N THR A 95 14.29 14.46 -1.07
CA THR A 95 13.60 15.48 -1.88
C THR A 95 13.26 16.68 -1.01
N ALA A 96 13.65 17.88 -1.43
CA ALA A 96 13.17 19.11 -0.80
C ALA A 96 11.70 19.34 -1.14
N ILE A 97 10.86 19.55 -0.13
CA ILE A 97 9.45 19.87 -0.28
C ILE A 97 9.18 21.31 0.19
N PRO A 98 8.24 22.04 -0.44
CA PRO A 98 7.88 23.38 0.02
C PRO A 98 7.54 23.37 1.52
N PRO A 99 7.92 24.41 2.28
CA PRO A 99 7.64 24.46 3.71
C PRO A 99 6.15 24.22 3.98
N ALA A 100 5.84 23.16 4.73
CA ALA A 100 4.47 22.89 5.14
C ALA A 100 4.20 23.61 6.46
N THR A 101 3.14 24.43 6.51
CA THR A 101 2.60 24.93 7.77
C THR A 101 1.66 23.85 8.36
N GLY A 102 1.95 23.36 9.57
CA GLY A 102 1.10 22.38 10.26
C GLY A 102 1.85 21.31 11.06
N ASP A 103 1.12 20.27 11.46
CA ASP A 103 1.60 19.17 12.31
C ASP A 103 2.60 18.24 11.58
N ILE A 104 3.62 17.77 12.32
CA ILE A 104 4.81 17.09 11.78
C ILE A 104 4.75 15.58 11.98
N ALA A 105 5.00 14.82 10.91
CA ALA A 105 5.29 13.38 10.96
C ALA A 105 6.81 13.18 11.07
N GLU A 106 7.29 12.39 12.04
CA GLU A 106 8.68 11.91 12.12
C GLU A 106 8.92 10.58 11.39
N ALA A 107 7.90 10.08 10.68
CA ALA A 107 7.94 8.79 10.01
C ALA A 107 9.07 8.70 8.98
N THR A 108 9.82 7.60 9.03
CA THR A 108 10.80 7.27 7.98
C THR A 108 10.10 6.64 6.78
N ILE A 109 10.45 7.08 5.57
CA ILE A 109 9.98 6.48 4.32
C ILE A 109 10.95 5.37 3.91
N GLN A 110 10.43 4.16 3.74
CA GLN A 110 11.16 2.97 3.35
C GLN A 110 10.76 2.55 1.94
N ILE A 111 11.71 2.53 1.01
CA ILE A 111 11.49 1.95 -0.31
C ILE A 111 11.70 0.44 -0.19
N THR A 112 10.70 -0.33 -0.63
CA THR A 112 10.74 -1.79 -0.59
C THR A 112 10.17 -2.40 -1.89
N PRO A 113 10.85 -3.40 -2.47
CA PRO A 113 10.29 -4.16 -3.60
C PRO A 113 9.14 -5.06 -3.17
N SER A 114 9.01 -5.39 -1.88
CA SER A 114 7.98 -6.30 -1.37
C SER A 114 6.55 -5.79 -1.60
N LEU A 115 6.38 -4.48 -1.77
CA LEU A 115 5.09 -3.83 -2.07
C LEU A 115 4.88 -3.58 -3.59
N ALA A 116 5.85 -3.93 -4.43
CA ALA A 116 5.75 -3.72 -5.88
C ALA A 116 4.48 -4.34 -6.45
N GLU A 117 3.98 -3.75 -7.54
CA GLU A 117 2.85 -4.33 -8.26
C GLU A 117 3.19 -5.75 -8.74
N TRP A 118 2.17 -6.58 -8.95
CA TRP A 118 2.33 -7.91 -9.52
C TRP A 118 3.19 -7.86 -10.79
N ASP A 119 4.25 -8.67 -10.90
CA ASP A 119 4.98 -8.75 -12.17
C ASP A 119 4.12 -9.42 -13.25
N TYR A 120 3.62 -8.61 -14.18
CA TYR A 120 2.72 -9.07 -15.22
C TYR A 120 3.44 -9.87 -16.32
N GLY A 121 4.78 -9.89 -16.37
CA GLY A 121 5.53 -10.66 -17.35
C GLY A 121 5.05 -10.38 -18.78
N GLU A 122 4.60 -11.42 -19.49
CA GLU A 122 4.05 -11.32 -20.85
C GLU A 122 2.77 -10.47 -20.97
N TYR A 123 2.15 -10.10 -19.85
CA TYR A 123 0.91 -9.32 -19.80
C TYR A 123 1.13 -7.84 -19.48
N GLU A 124 2.37 -7.40 -19.26
CA GLU A 124 2.70 -5.99 -19.04
C GLU A 124 2.20 -5.12 -20.22
N GLY A 125 1.49 -4.04 -19.90
CA GLY A 125 0.92 -3.10 -20.87
C GLY A 125 -0.35 -3.59 -21.57
N LEU A 126 -0.81 -4.82 -21.33
CA LEU A 126 -2.04 -5.34 -21.90
C LEU A 126 -3.25 -5.00 -21.03
N THR A 127 -4.40 -4.83 -21.66
CA THR A 127 -5.70 -4.79 -20.97
C THR A 127 -6.19 -6.20 -20.64
N THR A 128 -7.10 -6.32 -19.68
CA THR A 128 -7.72 -7.63 -19.34
C THR A 128 -8.37 -8.32 -20.55
N ASN A 129 -8.94 -7.56 -21.49
CA ASN A 129 -9.54 -8.15 -22.70
C ASN A 129 -8.48 -8.72 -23.64
N GLN A 130 -7.39 -7.98 -23.87
CA GLN A 130 -6.26 -8.46 -24.69
C GLN A 130 -5.60 -9.70 -24.08
N ILE A 131 -5.47 -9.76 -22.74
CA ILE A 131 -4.93 -10.95 -22.06
C ILE A 131 -5.83 -12.15 -22.30
N ARG A 132 -7.15 -11.99 -22.15
CA ARG A 132 -8.13 -13.07 -22.41
C ARG A 132 -8.07 -13.55 -23.86
N GLU A 133 -8.02 -12.64 -24.82
CA GLU A 133 -7.89 -12.97 -26.24
C GLU A 133 -6.60 -13.73 -26.54
N LYS A 134 -5.45 -13.25 -26.03
CA LYS A 134 -4.14 -13.92 -26.17
C LYS A 134 -4.18 -15.34 -25.60
N ARG A 135 -4.69 -15.51 -24.37
CA ARG A 135 -4.79 -16.81 -23.72
C ARG A 135 -5.72 -17.78 -24.46
N GLN A 136 -6.84 -17.28 -24.99
CA GLN A 136 -7.75 -18.08 -25.82
C GLN A 136 -7.08 -18.54 -27.12
N GLN A 137 -6.31 -17.68 -27.78
CA GLN A 137 -5.55 -18.04 -28.99
C GLN A 137 -4.49 -19.12 -28.71
N GLU A 138 -3.90 -19.10 -27.52
CA GLU A 138 -2.97 -20.12 -27.02
C GLU A 138 -3.67 -21.42 -26.56
N GLY A 139 -5.00 -21.48 -26.64
CA GLY A 139 -5.79 -22.65 -26.25
C GLY A 139 -5.88 -22.86 -24.74
N LEU A 140 -5.61 -21.82 -23.93
CA LEU A 140 -5.72 -21.83 -22.47
C LEU A 140 -7.17 -21.53 -22.03
N ASP A 141 -7.42 -21.57 -20.72
CA ASP A 141 -8.69 -21.14 -20.08
C ASP A 141 -9.94 -21.91 -20.53
N LYS A 142 -9.77 -23.16 -20.99
CA LYS A 142 -10.88 -24.02 -21.43
C LYS A 142 -11.86 -24.38 -20.31
N GLU A 143 -11.36 -24.48 -19.08
CA GLU A 143 -12.13 -24.91 -17.91
C GLU A 143 -12.70 -23.74 -17.10
N GLY A 144 -12.36 -22.50 -17.46
CA GLY A 144 -12.82 -21.30 -16.75
C GLY A 144 -11.99 -20.06 -17.10
N PRO A 145 -12.50 -18.86 -16.79
CA PRO A 145 -11.79 -17.62 -17.09
C PRO A 145 -10.52 -17.49 -16.26
N TRP A 146 -9.46 -16.97 -16.88
CA TRP A 146 -8.22 -16.64 -16.18
C TRP A 146 -8.46 -15.72 -14.97
N SER A 147 -7.79 -16.07 -13.88
CA SER A 147 -7.70 -15.28 -12.65
C SER A 147 -6.23 -15.13 -12.29
N ILE A 148 -5.76 -13.89 -12.21
CA ILE A 148 -4.39 -13.59 -11.77
C ILE A 148 -4.11 -14.15 -10.37
N TRP A 149 -5.12 -14.17 -9.50
CA TRP A 149 -5.03 -14.66 -8.12
C TRP A 149 -4.81 -16.17 -8.01
N GLU A 150 -5.10 -16.92 -9.07
CA GLU A 150 -4.96 -18.38 -9.11
C GLU A 150 -3.79 -18.80 -10.01
N ALA A 151 -3.70 -18.22 -11.21
CA ALA A 151 -2.76 -18.63 -12.23
C ALA A 151 -1.52 -17.73 -12.34
N GLY A 152 -1.57 -16.51 -11.80
CA GLY A 152 -0.54 -15.50 -12.01
C GLY A 152 -0.36 -15.11 -13.47
N CYS A 153 0.87 -14.74 -13.82
CA CYS A 153 1.25 -14.27 -15.15
C CYS A 153 2.45 -15.06 -15.70
N PRO A 154 2.38 -15.61 -16.92
CA PRO A 154 3.54 -16.22 -17.59
C PRO A 154 4.69 -15.22 -17.74
N GLY A 155 5.91 -15.67 -17.46
CA GLY A 155 7.11 -14.83 -17.49
C GLY A 155 7.16 -13.76 -16.39
N GLY A 156 6.18 -13.72 -15.48
CA GLY A 156 6.12 -12.82 -14.34
C GLY A 156 5.93 -13.59 -13.03
N GLU A 157 5.17 -13.02 -12.10
CA GLU A 157 4.95 -13.62 -10.78
C GLU A 157 3.76 -14.60 -10.75
N ASN A 158 3.93 -15.68 -9.99
CA ASN A 158 2.83 -16.53 -9.55
C ASN A 158 2.28 -16.07 -8.18
N PRO A 159 1.07 -16.49 -7.78
CA PRO A 159 0.46 -16.05 -6.52
C PRO A 159 1.26 -16.40 -5.26
N GLN A 160 2.04 -17.48 -5.28
CA GLN A 160 2.88 -17.84 -4.13
C GLN A 160 4.04 -16.86 -3.97
N GLN A 161 4.70 -16.47 -5.05
CA GLN A 161 5.79 -15.48 -5.01
C GLN A 161 5.30 -14.13 -4.47
N VAL A 162 4.12 -13.67 -4.90
CA VAL A 162 3.50 -12.46 -4.35
C VAL A 162 3.17 -12.63 -2.88
N SER A 163 2.62 -13.78 -2.49
CA SER A 163 2.31 -14.08 -1.09
C SER A 163 3.56 -14.02 -0.22
N ASP A 164 4.66 -14.65 -0.65
CA ASP A 164 5.90 -14.75 0.11
C ASP A 164 6.50 -13.37 0.41
N ARG A 165 6.63 -12.50 -0.61
CA ARG A 165 7.17 -11.15 -0.42
C ARG A 165 6.25 -10.23 0.39
N VAL A 166 4.94 -10.39 0.24
CA VAL A 166 3.95 -9.61 1.00
C VAL A 166 3.97 -10.06 2.47
N ASP A 167 4.05 -11.36 2.73
CA ASP A 167 4.13 -11.92 4.08
C ASP A 167 5.42 -11.49 4.80
N GLU A 168 6.55 -11.37 4.07
CA GLU A 168 7.79 -10.78 4.61
C GLU A 168 7.56 -9.33 5.08
N LEU A 169 6.91 -8.50 4.25
CA LEU A 169 6.59 -7.12 4.60
C LEU A 169 5.62 -7.04 5.78
N ILE A 170 4.60 -7.92 5.83
CA ILE A 170 3.67 -8.00 6.95
C ILE A 170 4.41 -8.33 8.25
N GLY A 171 5.32 -9.31 8.22
CA GLY A 171 6.13 -9.67 9.38
C GLY A 171 6.88 -8.48 9.96
N GLU A 172 7.51 -7.68 9.10
CA GLU A 172 8.19 -6.45 9.52
C GLU A 172 7.22 -5.38 10.04
N MET A 173 6.09 -5.16 9.38
CA MET A 173 5.07 -4.22 9.84
C MET A 173 4.60 -4.60 11.24
N ILE A 174 4.38 -5.89 11.50
CA ILE A 174 4.03 -6.38 12.83
C ILE A 174 5.14 -6.11 13.85
N GLU A 175 6.42 -6.29 13.52
CA GLU A 175 7.52 -5.95 14.42
C GLU A 175 7.60 -4.44 14.70
N VAL A 176 7.37 -3.59 13.70
CA VAL A 176 7.26 -2.13 13.88
C VAL A 176 6.12 -1.80 14.85
N LEU A 177 4.95 -2.41 14.68
CA LEU A 177 3.81 -2.21 15.57
C LEU A 177 4.07 -2.73 16.99
N LYS A 178 4.70 -3.90 17.13
CA LYS A 178 5.08 -4.46 18.43
C LYS A 178 6.04 -3.58 19.19
N SER A 179 7.01 -2.95 18.52
CA SER A 179 7.97 -2.04 19.15
C SER A 179 7.33 -0.78 19.76
N THR A 180 6.07 -0.50 19.41
CA THR A 180 5.26 0.61 19.96
C THR A 180 4.09 0.11 20.83
N SER A 181 4.08 -1.18 21.21
CA SER A 181 3.00 -1.84 21.95
C SER A 181 3.38 -2.19 23.39
N ALA A 182 2.37 -2.44 24.23
CA ALA A 182 2.54 -2.95 25.60
C ALA A 182 1.92 -4.34 25.75
N SER A 183 2.54 -5.20 26.55
CA SER A 183 2.01 -6.52 26.88
C SER A 183 1.05 -6.44 28.07
N TRP A 184 -0.19 -6.88 27.88
CA TRP A 184 -1.21 -6.96 28.92
C TRP A 184 -1.18 -8.35 29.62
N PRO A 185 -1.62 -8.45 30.89
CA PRO A 185 -1.82 -9.75 31.54
C PRO A 185 -2.67 -10.69 30.67
N GLY A 186 -2.19 -11.92 30.46
CA GLY A 186 -2.82 -12.91 29.57
C GLY A 186 -2.23 -12.98 28.16
N GLY A 187 -1.15 -12.24 27.87
CA GLY A 187 -0.39 -12.36 26.61
C GLY A 187 -0.94 -11.53 25.44
N ARG A 188 -1.99 -10.74 25.68
CA ARG A 188 -2.55 -9.82 24.69
C ARG A 188 -1.59 -8.66 24.46
N LEU A 189 -1.27 -8.41 23.19
CA LEU A 189 -0.47 -7.26 22.78
C LEU A 189 -1.41 -6.14 22.38
N VAL A 190 -1.44 -5.07 23.18
CA VAL A 190 -2.26 -3.89 22.90
C VAL A 190 -1.38 -2.71 22.49
N PRO A 191 -1.77 -1.93 21.47
CA PRO A 191 -1.10 -0.69 21.12
C PRO A 191 -1.01 0.22 22.35
N ASN A 192 0.18 0.77 22.63
CA ASN A 192 0.39 1.62 23.80
C ASN A 192 -0.57 2.81 23.75
N VAL A 193 -1.17 3.17 24.89
CA VAL A 193 -2.08 4.34 25.03
C VAL A 193 -1.26 5.64 25.13
N SER A 194 0.06 5.58 24.99
CA SER A 194 0.94 6.74 24.93
C SER A 194 0.65 7.61 23.69
N SER A 195 1.11 8.86 23.76
CA SER A 195 1.10 9.85 22.67
C SER A 195 2.02 9.50 21.49
N GLU A 196 2.50 8.25 21.39
CA GLU A 196 3.50 7.84 20.41
C GLU A 196 2.87 7.49 19.04
N PRO A 197 3.64 7.69 17.94
CA PRO A 197 3.25 7.24 16.61
C PRO A 197 3.08 5.72 16.57
N ARG A 198 2.01 5.25 15.91
CA ARG A 198 1.59 3.84 15.90
C ARG A 198 0.89 3.38 14.63
N ASP A 199 0.76 4.26 13.64
CA ASP A 199 0.12 3.95 12.37
C ASP A 199 1.17 3.75 11.27
N ILE A 200 0.91 2.83 10.36
CA ILE A 200 1.75 2.55 9.18
C ILE A 200 1.01 3.05 7.93
N VAL A 201 1.75 3.56 6.95
CA VAL A 201 1.22 3.89 5.63
C VAL A 201 1.95 3.06 4.58
N CYS A 202 1.21 2.45 3.67
CA CYS A 202 1.72 1.70 2.52
C CYS A 202 1.20 2.37 1.24
N ILE A 203 2.11 2.85 0.38
CA ILE A 203 1.77 3.47 -0.90
C ILE A 203 2.22 2.53 -2.02
N GLY A 204 1.29 2.19 -2.92
CA GLY A 204 1.59 1.25 -3.99
C GLY A 204 0.47 1.14 -5.03
N SER A 205 0.45 0.02 -5.75
CA SER A 205 -0.48 -0.23 -6.84
C SER A 205 -1.66 -1.11 -6.40
N GLY A 206 -2.70 -1.19 -7.24
CA GLY A 206 -3.99 -1.72 -6.83
C GLY A 206 -3.96 -3.20 -6.45
N GLN A 207 -3.31 -4.06 -7.24
CA GLN A 207 -3.33 -5.50 -6.98
C GLN A 207 -2.38 -5.87 -5.84
N SER A 208 -1.22 -5.23 -5.72
CA SER A 208 -0.32 -5.45 -4.59
C SER A 208 -0.91 -5.02 -3.25
N LEU A 209 -1.65 -3.89 -3.21
CA LEU A 209 -2.35 -3.47 -2.00
C LEU A 209 -3.54 -4.38 -1.66
N ALA A 210 -4.27 -4.88 -2.66
CA ALA A 210 -5.30 -5.89 -2.45
C ALA A 210 -4.71 -7.23 -1.94
N ALA A 211 -3.56 -7.64 -2.47
CA ALA A 211 -2.80 -8.80 -1.99
C ALA A 211 -2.39 -8.60 -0.53
N LEU A 212 -1.83 -7.45 -0.19
CA LEU A 212 -1.47 -7.09 1.19
C LEU A 212 -2.69 -7.17 2.12
N ALA A 213 -3.85 -6.63 1.73
CA ALA A 213 -5.06 -6.70 2.54
C ALA A 213 -5.57 -8.14 2.77
N MET A 214 -5.51 -9.01 1.76
CA MET A 214 -5.89 -10.42 1.91
C MET A 214 -4.90 -11.19 2.79
N ARG A 215 -3.59 -11.00 2.55
CA ARG A 215 -2.54 -11.66 3.33
C ARG A 215 -2.53 -11.17 4.78
N TRP A 216 -2.85 -9.90 5.02
CA TRP A 216 -3.01 -9.33 6.35
C TRP A 216 -4.00 -10.13 7.21
N THR A 217 -5.13 -10.55 6.65
CA THR A 217 -6.14 -11.36 7.37
C THR A 217 -5.86 -12.86 7.34
N GLY A 218 -4.68 -13.27 6.87
CA GLY A 218 -4.28 -14.67 6.75
C GLY A 218 -4.91 -15.42 5.56
N LEU A 219 -5.74 -14.76 4.73
CA LEU A 219 -6.38 -15.39 3.59
C LEU A 219 -5.37 -15.61 2.45
N PRO A 220 -5.33 -16.80 1.82
CA PRO A 220 -4.49 -17.02 0.64
C PRO A 220 -5.05 -16.25 -0.57
N LEU A 221 -4.18 -15.79 -1.46
CA LEU A 221 -4.59 -15.01 -2.65
C LEU A 221 -5.59 -15.77 -3.54
N ARG A 222 -5.45 -17.10 -3.62
CA ARG A 222 -6.35 -17.99 -4.38
C ARG A 222 -7.80 -18.03 -3.88
N CYS A 223 -8.13 -17.41 -2.74
CA CYS A 223 -9.52 -17.33 -2.27
C CYS A 223 -10.43 -16.49 -3.18
N GLY A 224 -9.88 -15.79 -4.19
CA GLY A 224 -10.66 -15.12 -5.22
C GLY A 224 -11.45 -13.90 -4.72
N VAL A 225 -11.14 -13.40 -3.53
CA VAL A 225 -11.76 -12.20 -2.96
C VAL A 225 -11.26 -10.98 -3.73
N ARG A 226 -12.17 -10.28 -4.39
CA ARG A 226 -11.84 -9.08 -5.17
C ARG A 226 -11.95 -7.85 -4.28
N LEU A 227 -10.81 -7.36 -3.82
CA LEU A 227 -10.71 -6.08 -3.15
C LEU A 227 -10.32 -5.02 -4.18
N LEU A 228 -11.01 -3.87 -4.15
CA LEU A 228 -10.80 -2.78 -5.08
C LEU A 228 -10.36 -1.54 -4.30
N ILE A 229 -9.28 -0.92 -4.78
CA ILE A 229 -8.82 0.39 -4.31
C ILE A 229 -8.66 1.25 -5.58
N GLU A 230 -9.48 2.28 -5.69
CA GLU A 230 -9.40 3.25 -6.80
C GLU A 230 -8.11 4.07 -6.72
N THR A 231 -7.71 4.71 -7.82
CA THR A 231 -6.52 5.58 -7.82
C THR A 231 -6.66 6.70 -6.80
N ALA A 232 -5.58 7.00 -6.07
CA ALA A 232 -5.58 7.87 -4.89
C ALA A 232 -6.51 7.42 -3.73
N GLY A 233 -7.15 6.25 -3.82
CA GLY A 233 -8.03 5.72 -2.78
C GLY A 233 -7.27 5.29 -1.53
N VAL A 234 -7.93 5.40 -0.37
CA VAL A 234 -7.41 5.01 0.95
C VAL A 234 -8.22 3.85 1.51
N ALA A 235 -7.57 2.71 1.76
CA ALA A 235 -8.14 1.59 2.51
C ALA A 235 -7.48 1.48 3.89
N ILE A 236 -8.17 0.83 4.84
CA ILE A 236 -7.75 0.77 6.23
C ILE A 236 -7.70 -0.69 6.68
N LEU A 237 -6.54 -1.11 7.17
CA LEU A 237 -6.38 -2.32 7.96
C LEU A 237 -6.20 -1.96 9.43
N GLY A 238 -6.50 -2.91 10.29
CA GLY A 238 -6.33 -2.79 11.73
C GLY A 238 -6.44 -4.17 12.37
N PHE A 239 -7.06 -4.20 13.53
CA PHE A 239 -7.13 -5.37 14.38
C PHE A 239 -8.50 -5.48 15.05
N GLU A 240 -8.99 -6.70 15.23
CA GLU A 240 -10.18 -6.96 16.05
C GLU A 240 -9.85 -6.67 17.52
N ASP A 241 -10.74 -5.94 18.19
CA ASP A 241 -10.58 -5.50 19.57
C ASP A 241 -9.23 -4.85 19.92
N ASP A 242 -8.53 -4.21 18.98
CA ASP A 242 -7.17 -3.67 19.20
C ASP A 242 -6.13 -4.75 19.62
N ASP A 243 -6.35 -6.05 19.33
CA ASP A 243 -5.38 -7.13 19.56
C ASP A 243 -4.48 -7.35 18.34
N LEU A 244 -3.18 -7.08 18.48
CA LEU A 244 -2.22 -7.22 17.37
C LEU A 244 -2.16 -8.65 16.79
N ASN A 245 -2.69 -9.65 17.49
CA ASN A 245 -2.77 -11.04 16.99
C ASN A 245 -4.02 -11.33 16.16
N GLN A 246 -4.95 -10.37 16.03
CA GLN A 246 -6.21 -10.52 15.31
C GLN A 246 -6.31 -9.50 14.16
N PRO A 247 -5.48 -9.62 13.10
CA PRO A 247 -5.48 -8.67 12.00
C PRO A 247 -6.82 -8.67 11.23
N ALA A 248 -7.31 -7.48 10.91
CA ALA A 248 -8.62 -7.27 10.29
C ALA A 248 -8.60 -6.15 9.23
N ILE A 249 -9.59 -6.19 8.32
CA ILE A 249 -9.89 -5.09 7.40
C ILE A 249 -10.99 -4.23 8.01
N ILE A 250 -10.77 -2.92 8.12
CA ILE A 250 -11.76 -1.98 8.65
C ILE A 250 -12.62 -1.48 7.48
N LEU A 251 -13.83 -2.04 7.34
CA LEU A 251 -14.77 -1.68 6.26
C LEU A 251 -15.44 -0.31 6.46
N GLY A 252 -15.57 0.13 7.71
CA GLY A 252 -16.20 1.40 8.05
C GLY A 252 -15.60 1.96 9.32
N ARG A 253 -15.36 3.27 9.34
CA ARG A 253 -14.80 3.95 10.50
C ARG A 253 -15.69 5.10 10.91
N ARG A 254 -15.99 5.17 12.21
CA ARG A 254 -16.70 6.30 12.79
C ARG A 254 -15.83 7.57 12.71
N PRO A 255 -16.43 8.75 12.46
CA PRO A 255 -15.75 10.02 12.66
C PRO A 255 -15.22 10.11 14.08
N VAL A 256 -14.04 10.70 14.25
CA VAL A 256 -13.50 11.04 15.57
C VAL A 256 -13.60 12.55 15.68
N ALA A 257 -14.13 13.05 16.79
CA ALA A 257 -14.09 14.48 17.07
C ALA A 257 -12.62 14.94 17.12
N PRO A 258 -12.30 16.13 16.60
CA PRO A 258 -10.94 16.67 16.62
C PRO A 258 -10.40 16.83 18.05
#